data_AF-A0A3R0CBQ7-F1
#
_entry.id   AF-A0A3R0CBQ7-F1
#
_cell.length_a   1.000
_cell.length_b   1.000
_cell.length_c   1.000
_cell.angle_alpha   90.00
_cell.angle_beta   90.00
_cell.angle_gamma   90.00
#
_symmetry.space_group_name_H-M   'P 1'
#
loop_
_entity.id
_entity.type
_entity.pdbx_description
1 polymer ?
#
loop_
_entity_poly.entity_id
_entity_poly.type
_entity_poly.pdbx_seq_one_letter_code
_entity_poly.pdbx_strand_id
1 'polypeptide(L)'
;MSLISDEKVFSYIYRTLQSKLVHVQYTAEKAVRLRKKMTASAAENQQIAEGMAEFINRLYSLRGRIKTKIPSLGTREKRYGNQIVSLFDDLMKVTTEMQGSVSRSARLMDISAGSLQVTVLKAVHYQWRERVYMSVLNKINAIPGEDEHHCLLGRWYDGEGREKFGLLPAFIRLGEVHRKLHQAAAELAKEDMTSPGQERLLKKLEVFETTSLAVIAALDELDDSIIRTGENKDLLSVG
;
A
#
# COMPACT_ATOMS: atom_id res chain seq x y z
N MET A 1 -45.52 -23.20 16.80
CA MET A 1 -44.16 -22.79 16.39
C MET A 1 -43.97 -21.35 16.83
N SER A 2 -43.08 -21.07 17.79
CA SER A 2 -42.82 -19.67 18.17
C SER A 2 -42.15 -18.98 16.98
N LEU A 3 -42.83 -17.98 16.41
CA LEU A 3 -42.22 -17.05 15.48
C LEU A 3 -40.97 -16.50 16.15
N ILE A 4 -39.81 -16.72 15.56
CA ILE A 4 -38.59 -16.06 16.02
C ILE A 4 -38.91 -14.56 15.90
N SER A 5 -38.89 -13.82 17.01
CA SER A 5 -39.16 -12.38 16.93
C SER A 5 -38.06 -11.74 16.09
N ASP A 6 -38.44 -10.85 15.17
CA ASP A 6 -37.52 -10.13 14.30
C ASP A 6 -36.38 -9.48 15.13
N GLU A 7 -36.68 -9.06 16.36
CA GLU A 7 -35.71 -8.52 17.32
C GLU A 7 -34.60 -9.51 17.73
N LYS A 8 -34.92 -10.79 17.95
CA LYS A 8 -33.91 -11.81 18.33
C LYS A 8 -33.00 -12.15 17.16
N VAL A 9 -33.57 -12.29 15.95
CA VAL A 9 -32.79 -12.50 14.72
C VAL A 9 -31.86 -11.32 14.48
N PHE A 10 -32.42 -10.11 14.56
CA PHE A 10 -31.70 -8.87 14.34
C PHE A 10 -30.57 -8.66 15.35
N SER A 11 -30.83 -8.88 16.64
CA SER A 11 -29.82 -8.82 17.70
C SER A 11 -28.69 -9.83 17.48
N TYR A 12 -29.01 -11.05 17.05
CA TYR A 12 -28.01 -12.06 16.70
C TYR A 12 -27.14 -11.63 15.51
N ILE A 13 -27.76 -11.14 14.42
CA ILE A 13 -27.05 -10.64 13.23
C ILE A 13 -26.16 -9.46 13.61
N TYR A 14 -26.70 -8.48 14.35
CA TYR A 14 -25.95 -7.32 14.83
C TYR A 14 -24.71 -7.74 15.63
N ARG A 15 -24.86 -8.63 16.62
CA ARG A 15 -23.73 -9.13 17.42
C ARG A 15 -22.69 -9.85 16.56
N THR A 16 -23.13 -10.61 15.57
CA THR A 16 -22.25 -11.34 14.66
C THR A 16 -21.43 -10.38 13.78
N LEU A 17 -22.08 -9.32 13.26
CA LEU A 17 -21.40 -8.27 12.50
C LEU A 17 -20.41 -7.48 13.38
N GLN A 18 -20.77 -7.20 14.63
CA GLN A 18 -19.84 -6.58 15.60
C GLN A 18 -18.64 -7.49 15.93
N SER A 19 -18.84 -8.81 16.05
CA SER A 19 -17.72 -9.74 16.22
C SER A 19 -16.80 -9.75 14.99
N LYS A 20 -17.38 -9.78 13.78
CA LYS A 20 -16.62 -9.66 12.52
C LYS A 20 -15.81 -8.36 12.45
N LEU A 21 -16.34 -7.27 13.02
CA LEU A 21 -15.65 -5.97 13.11
C LEU A 21 -14.26 -6.11 13.75
N VAL A 22 -14.20 -6.76 14.90
CA VAL A 22 -12.95 -6.94 15.67
C VAL A 22 -11.93 -7.74 14.86
N HIS A 23 -12.37 -8.77 14.13
CA HIS A 23 -11.50 -9.57 13.28
C HIS A 23 -10.94 -8.79 12.08
N VAL A 24 -11.73 -7.92 11.45
CA VAL A 24 -11.26 -7.07 10.34
C VAL A 24 -10.24 -6.05 10.85
N GLN A 25 -10.48 -5.43 12.01
CA GLN A 25 -9.52 -4.50 12.63
C GLN A 25 -8.20 -5.18 12.97
N TYR A 26 -8.25 -6.35 13.61
CA TYR A 26 -7.06 -7.14 13.89
C TYR A 26 -6.29 -7.52 12.62
N THR A 27 -7.01 -7.87 11.55
CA THR A 27 -6.42 -8.18 10.25
C THR A 27 -5.76 -6.96 9.63
N ALA A 28 -6.39 -5.79 9.69
CA ALA A 28 -5.82 -4.52 9.24
C ALA A 28 -4.53 -4.18 10.00
N GLU A 29 -4.52 -4.31 11.32
CA GLU A 29 -3.32 -4.08 12.14
C GLU A 29 -2.20 -5.06 11.80
N LYS A 30 -2.52 -6.35 11.60
CA LYS A 30 -1.55 -7.35 11.18
C LYS A 30 -0.96 -7.02 9.81
N ALA A 31 -1.77 -6.58 8.87
CA ALA A 31 -1.33 -6.15 7.55
C ALA A 31 -0.45 -4.88 7.62
N VAL A 32 -0.76 -3.92 8.51
CA VAL A 32 0.11 -2.77 8.76
C VAL A 32 1.47 -3.21 9.32
N ARG A 33 1.52 -4.18 10.24
CA ARG A 33 2.80 -4.75 10.73
C ARG A 33 3.59 -5.43 9.61
N LEU A 34 2.91 -6.18 8.74
CA LEU A 34 3.54 -6.83 7.58
C LEU A 34 4.11 -5.78 6.61
N ARG A 35 3.32 -4.75 6.28
CA ARG A 35 3.75 -3.63 5.45
C ARG A 35 5.03 -2.98 5.97
N LYS A 36 5.08 -2.66 7.28
CA LYS A 36 6.28 -2.07 7.89
C LYS A 36 7.53 -2.95 7.71
N LYS A 37 7.40 -4.27 7.84
CA LYS A 37 8.49 -5.21 7.58
C LYS A 37 8.90 -5.21 6.11
N MET A 38 7.94 -5.18 5.19
CA MET A 38 8.23 -5.11 3.75
C MET A 38 8.99 -3.84 3.38
N THR A 39 8.57 -2.68 3.91
CA THR A 39 9.29 -1.41 3.69
C THR A 39 10.69 -1.43 4.31
N ALA A 40 10.88 -2.03 5.49
CA ALA A 40 12.20 -2.20 6.09
C ALA A 40 13.11 -3.08 5.23
N SER A 41 12.63 -4.24 4.77
CA SER A 41 13.39 -5.11 3.87
C SER A 41 13.69 -4.46 2.52
N ALA A 42 12.79 -3.61 2.00
CA ALA A 42 13.05 -2.82 0.81
C ALA A 42 14.23 -1.86 1.02
N ALA A 43 14.27 -1.15 2.16
CA ALA A 43 15.36 -0.26 2.51
C ALA A 43 16.70 -1.00 2.72
N GLU A 44 16.68 -2.16 3.38
CA GLU A 44 17.86 -3.01 3.54
C GLU A 44 18.42 -3.45 2.18
N ASN A 45 17.55 -3.90 1.26
CA ASN A 45 17.96 -4.27 -0.08
C ASN A 45 18.54 -3.08 -0.87
N GLN A 46 17.96 -1.88 -0.75
CA GLN A 46 18.53 -0.67 -1.37
C GLN A 46 19.94 -0.40 -0.86
N GLN A 47 20.15 -0.48 0.47
CA GLN A 47 21.47 -0.28 1.07
C GLN A 47 22.50 -1.33 0.58
N ILE A 48 22.08 -2.60 0.44
CA ILE A 48 22.94 -3.65 -0.12
C ILE A 48 23.31 -3.33 -1.58
N ALA A 49 22.35 -2.89 -2.39
CA ALA A 49 22.60 -2.53 -3.78
C ALA A 49 23.54 -1.33 -3.93
N GLU A 50 23.44 -0.32 -3.05
CA GLU A 50 24.38 0.81 -2.97
C GLU A 50 25.79 0.34 -2.61
N GLY A 51 25.91 -0.52 -1.59
CA GLY A 51 27.19 -1.11 -1.20
C GLY A 51 27.84 -1.95 -2.32
N MET A 52 27.03 -2.67 -3.11
CA MET A 52 27.51 -3.37 -4.31
C MET A 52 28.03 -2.40 -5.38
N ALA A 53 27.37 -1.25 -5.58
CA ALA A 53 27.84 -0.22 -6.51
C ALA A 53 29.25 0.28 -6.15
N GLU A 54 29.45 0.57 -4.86
CA GLU A 54 30.75 1.00 -4.35
C GLU A 54 31.81 -0.08 -4.53
N PHE A 55 31.46 -1.34 -4.23
CA PHE A 55 32.37 -2.47 -4.38
C PHE A 55 32.79 -2.67 -5.85
N ILE A 56 31.84 -2.61 -6.79
CA ILE A 56 32.09 -2.67 -8.23
C ILE A 56 33.06 -1.57 -8.67
N ASN A 57 32.86 -0.33 -8.22
CA ASN A 57 33.75 0.79 -8.54
C ASN A 57 35.19 0.56 -8.03
N ARG A 58 35.35 -0.01 -6.83
CA ARG A 58 36.67 -0.38 -6.29
C ARG A 58 37.32 -1.49 -7.12
N LEU A 59 36.56 -2.50 -7.55
CA LEU A 59 37.05 -3.56 -8.44
C LEU A 59 37.48 -3.01 -9.80
N TYR A 60 36.69 -2.13 -10.43
CA TYR A 60 37.06 -1.46 -11.69
C TYR A 60 38.41 -0.74 -11.58
N SER A 61 38.60 0.03 -10.50
CA SER A 61 39.85 0.76 -10.25
C SER A 61 41.05 -0.18 -10.06
N LEU A 62 40.90 -1.22 -9.22
CA LEU A 62 41.97 -2.18 -8.96
C LEU A 62 42.34 -2.99 -10.22
N ARG A 63 41.33 -3.46 -10.96
CA ARG A 63 41.51 -4.14 -12.25
C ARG A 63 42.28 -3.26 -13.22
N GLY A 64 41.94 -1.98 -13.34
CA GLY A 64 42.64 -1.01 -14.17
C GLY A 64 44.12 -0.90 -13.80
N ARG A 65 44.43 -0.72 -12.51
CA ARG A 65 45.81 -0.66 -12.00
C ARG A 65 46.61 -1.93 -12.33
N ILE A 66 46.01 -3.11 -12.17
CA ILE A 66 46.68 -4.37 -12.51
C ILE A 66 46.93 -4.47 -14.01
N LYS A 67 45.92 -4.15 -14.83
CA LYS A 67 46.04 -4.15 -16.30
C LYS A 67 47.18 -3.25 -16.79
N THR A 68 47.39 -2.09 -16.15
CA THR A 68 48.52 -1.20 -16.48
C THR A 68 49.89 -1.75 -16.08
N LYS A 69 49.96 -2.63 -15.07
CA LYS A 69 51.22 -3.19 -14.55
C LYS A 69 51.64 -4.48 -15.26
N ILE A 70 50.69 -5.25 -15.80
CA ILE A 70 50.95 -6.52 -16.52
C ILE A 70 52.07 -6.40 -17.58
N PRO A 71 52.12 -5.35 -18.44
CA PRO A 71 53.14 -5.25 -19.49
C PRO A 71 54.58 -5.25 -18.96
N SER A 72 54.82 -4.70 -17.76
CA SER A 72 56.15 -4.57 -17.14
C SER A 72 56.60 -5.82 -16.36
N LEU A 73 55.78 -6.87 -16.31
CA LEU A 73 56.09 -8.10 -15.58
C LEU A 73 56.81 -9.14 -16.44
N GLY A 74 57.47 -10.12 -15.80
CA GLY A 74 58.04 -11.29 -16.46
C GLY A 74 56.97 -12.19 -17.08
N THR A 75 57.37 -13.10 -17.97
CA THR A 75 56.45 -13.93 -18.76
C THR A 75 55.53 -14.82 -17.90
N ARG A 76 56.05 -15.37 -16.79
CA ARG A 76 55.25 -16.18 -15.86
C ARG A 76 54.26 -15.31 -15.08
N GLU A 77 54.69 -14.17 -14.57
CA GLU A 77 53.83 -13.23 -13.84
C GLU A 77 52.74 -12.62 -14.72
N LYS A 78 53.01 -12.38 -16.01
CA LYS A 78 52.00 -11.95 -16.99
C LYS A 78 50.82 -12.91 -17.06
N ARG A 79 51.07 -14.23 -17.02
CA ARG A 79 50.02 -15.25 -17.04
C ARG A 79 49.10 -15.12 -15.82
N TYR A 80 49.67 -15.01 -14.62
CA TYR A 80 48.90 -14.84 -13.39
C TYR A 80 48.16 -13.50 -13.36
N GLY A 81 48.80 -12.42 -13.84
CA GLY A 81 48.15 -11.11 -13.96
C GLY A 81 46.92 -11.13 -14.86
N ASN A 82 46.99 -11.78 -16.02
CA ASN A 82 45.84 -11.96 -16.91
C ASN A 82 44.73 -12.80 -16.26
N GLN A 83 45.07 -13.86 -15.52
CA GLN A 83 44.10 -14.66 -14.77
C GLN A 83 43.39 -13.82 -13.68
N ILE A 84 44.13 -12.99 -12.94
CA ILE A 84 43.55 -12.09 -11.93
C ILE A 84 42.59 -11.08 -12.58
N VAL A 85 42.96 -10.52 -13.73
CA VAL A 85 42.06 -9.60 -14.48
C VAL A 85 40.78 -10.31 -14.91
N SER A 86 40.87 -11.55 -15.41
CA SER A 86 39.69 -12.37 -15.76
C SER A 86 38.79 -12.62 -14.55
N LEU A 87 39.38 -12.98 -13.39
CA LEU A 87 38.61 -13.20 -12.16
C LEU A 87 37.94 -11.91 -11.66
N PHE A 88 38.58 -10.75 -11.84
CA PHE A 88 37.92 -9.48 -11.56
C PHE A 88 36.77 -9.19 -12.51
N ASP A 89 36.92 -9.45 -13.81
CA ASP A 89 35.84 -9.31 -14.78
C ASP A 89 34.63 -10.20 -14.42
N ASP A 90 34.88 -11.45 -14.04
CA ASP A 90 33.83 -12.38 -13.60
C ASP A 90 33.16 -11.92 -12.30
N LEU A 91 33.94 -11.49 -11.30
CA LEU A 91 33.41 -11.00 -10.03
C LEU A 91 32.59 -9.72 -10.21
N MET A 92 33.04 -8.81 -11.07
CA MET A 92 32.31 -7.58 -11.39
C MET A 92 30.99 -7.90 -12.09
N LYS A 93 30.98 -8.84 -13.04
CA LYS A 93 29.77 -9.31 -13.70
C LYS A 93 28.76 -9.88 -12.70
N VAL A 94 29.18 -10.85 -11.88
CA VAL A 94 28.29 -11.48 -10.88
C VAL A 94 27.77 -10.46 -9.87
N THR A 95 28.62 -9.55 -9.40
CA THR A 95 28.19 -8.50 -8.45
C THR A 95 27.19 -7.54 -9.09
N THR A 96 27.38 -7.19 -10.37
CA THR A 96 26.43 -6.32 -11.10
C THR A 96 25.07 -7.01 -11.28
N GLU A 97 25.06 -8.30 -11.63
CA GLU A 97 23.84 -9.09 -11.71
C GLU A 97 23.12 -9.19 -10.36
N MET A 98 23.87 -9.42 -9.27
CA MET A 98 23.32 -9.43 -7.91
C MET A 98 22.75 -8.06 -7.51
N GLN A 99 23.45 -6.97 -7.83
CA GLN A 99 22.99 -5.61 -7.57
C GLN A 99 21.65 -5.33 -8.25
N GLY A 100 21.52 -5.70 -9.53
CA GLY A 100 20.26 -5.56 -10.26
C GLY A 100 19.13 -6.39 -9.65
N SER A 101 19.42 -7.64 -9.26
CA SER A 101 18.45 -8.52 -8.60
C SER A 101 17.95 -7.98 -7.26
N VAL A 102 18.88 -7.51 -6.41
CA VAL A 102 18.56 -6.93 -5.10
C VAL A 102 17.78 -5.63 -5.25
N SER A 103 18.17 -4.76 -6.19
CA SER A 103 17.46 -3.51 -6.48
C SER A 103 16.02 -3.77 -6.93
N ARG A 104 15.82 -4.75 -7.82
CA ARG A 104 14.48 -5.18 -8.26
C ARG A 104 13.68 -5.74 -7.09
N SER A 105 14.29 -6.56 -6.23
CA SER A 105 13.63 -7.10 -5.03
C SER A 105 13.17 -5.99 -4.09
N ALA A 106 14.02 -5.00 -3.80
CA ALA A 106 13.66 -3.84 -2.99
C ALA A 106 12.43 -3.12 -3.55
N ARG A 107 12.44 -2.92 -4.87
CA ARG A 107 11.38 -2.20 -5.58
C ARG A 107 10.05 -2.95 -5.52
N LEU A 108 10.05 -4.25 -5.80
CA LEU A 108 8.85 -5.10 -5.69
C LEU A 108 8.29 -5.12 -4.27
N MET A 109 9.15 -5.13 -3.26
CA MET A 109 8.73 -5.04 -1.86
C MET A 109 8.04 -3.71 -1.55
N ASP A 110 8.56 -2.58 -2.04
CA ASP A 110 7.95 -1.26 -1.83
C ASP A 110 6.60 -1.11 -2.56
N ILE A 111 6.51 -1.58 -3.81
CA ILE A 111 5.25 -1.62 -4.58
C ILE A 111 4.22 -2.48 -3.85
N SER A 112 4.61 -3.69 -3.43
CA SER A 112 3.73 -4.61 -2.72
C SER A 112 3.29 -4.05 -1.36
N ALA A 113 4.16 -3.30 -0.68
CA ALA A 113 3.82 -2.62 0.57
C ALA A 113 2.79 -1.50 0.33
N GLY A 114 2.94 -0.74 -0.76
CA GLY A 114 1.97 0.27 -1.18
C GLY A 114 0.59 -0.35 -1.50
N SER A 115 0.58 -1.40 -2.33
CA SER A 115 -0.66 -2.10 -2.69
C SER A 115 -1.36 -2.75 -1.49
N LEU A 116 -0.58 -3.34 -0.57
CA LEU A 116 -1.12 -3.86 0.69
C LEU A 116 -1.77 -2.75 1.54
N GLN A 117 -1.18 -1.55 1.58
CA GLN A 117 -1.77 -0.42 2.29
C GLN A 117 -3.12 -0.03 1.68
N VAL A 118 -3.23 0.08 0.36
CA VAL A 118 -4.48 0.40 -0.32
C VAL A 118 -5.53 -0.68 -0.07
N THR A 119 -5.14 -1.95 -0.12
CA THR A 119 -6.02 -3.10 0.21
C THR A 119 -6.56 -3.00 1.64
N VAL A 120 -5.72 -2.66 2.61
CA VAL A 120 -6.15 -2.45 4.00
C VAL A 120 -7.13 -1.28 4.11
N LEU A 121 -6.87 -0.17 3.43
CA LEU A 121 -7.75 1.00 3.41
C LEU A 121 -9.14 0.67 2.85
N LYS A 122 -9.21 -0.13 1.78
CA LYS A 122 -10.48 -0.64 1.24
C LYS A 122 -11.22 -1.50 2.27
N ALA A 123 -10.53 -2.43 2.94
CA ALA A 123 -11.15 -3.31 3.94
C ALA A 123 -11.73 -2.53 5.13
N VAL A 124 -11.00 -1.54 5.66
CA VAL A 124 -11.51 -0.70 6.76
C VAL A 124 -12.64 0.23 6.30
N HIS A 125 -12.63 0.69 5.04
CA HIS A 125 -13.71 1.50 4.48
C HIS A 125 -15.00 0.69 4.35
N TYR A 126 -14.94 -0.53 3.81
CA TYR A 126 -16.11 -1.42 3.76
C TYR A 126 -16.70 -1.67 5.14
N GLN A 127 -15.83 -1.90 6.13
CA GLN A 127 -16.23 -2.07 7.51
C GLN A 127 -16.89 -0.80 8.10
N TRP A 128 -16.34 0.37 7.82
CA TRP A 128 -16.91 1.64 8.27
C TRP A 128 -18.29 1.87 7.64
N ARG A 129 -18.44 1.59 6.35
CA ARG A 129 -19.71 1.61 5.61
C ARG A 129 -20.76 0.68 6.24
N GLU A 130 -20.37 -0.56 6.58
CA GLU A 130 -21.27 -1.50 7.26
C GLU A 130 -21.83 -0.91 8.58
N ARG A 131 -21.02 -0.18 9.35
CA ARG A 131 -21.49 0.47 10.59
C ARG A 131 -22.55 1.54 10.34
N VAL A 132 -22.44 2.31 9.26
CA VAL A 132 -23.45 3.31 8.89
C VAL A 132 -24.78 2.63 8.58
N TYR A 133 -24.77 1.55 7.79
CA TYR A 133 -26.00 0.79 7.51
C TYR A 133 -26.60 0.16 8.77
N MET A 134 -25.79 -0.40 9.65
CA MET A 134 -26.29 -0.96 10.92
C MET A 134 -26.91 0.11 11.81
N SER A 135 -26.36 1.34 11.82
CA SER A 135 -26.97 2.46 12.54
C SER A 135 -28.39 2.75 12.03
N VAL A 136 -28.58 2.79 10.71
CA VAL A 136 -29.88 3.05 10.09
C VAL A 136 -30.86 1.90 10.34
N LEU A 137 -30.43 0.65 10.15
CA LEU A 137 -31.28 -0.52 10.37
C LEU A 137 -31.70 -0.67 11.83
N ASN A 138 -30.79 -0.37 12.78
CA ASN A 138 -31.08 -0.44 14.21
C ASN A 138 -31.94 0.72 14.71
N LYS A 139 -32.20 1.74 13.88
CA LYS A 139 -32.84 2.99 14.30
C LYS A 139 -32.13 3.68 15.48
N ILE A 140 -30.82 3.49 15.59
CA ILE A 140 -29.95 4.10 16.59
C ILE A 140 -28.91 4.90 15.84
N ASN A 141 -28.80 6.20 16.13
CA ASN A 141 -27.77 7.05 15.52
C ASN A 141 -26.39 6.75 16.13
N ALA A 142 -25.75 5.72 15.59
CA ALA A 142 -24.42 5.24 15.94
C ALA A 142 -23.45 5.36 14.75
N ILE A 143 -23.75 6.27 13.81
CA ILE A 143 -22.87 6.62 12.70
C ILE A 143 -21.54 7.10 13.29
N PRO A 144 -20.38 6.58 12.81
CA PRO A 144 -19.10 6.99 13.35
C PRO A 144 -18.89 8.51 13.17
N GLY A 145 -18.62 9.21 14.27
CA GLY A 145 -18.42 10.66 14.29
C GLY A 145 -16.99 11.11 13.99
N GLU A 146 -16.13 10.22 13.49
CA GLU A 146 -14.78 10.58 13.06
C GLU A 146 -14.86 11.49 11.83
N ASP A 147 -14.14 12.61 11.85
CA ASP A 147 -13.98 13.44 10.66
C ASP A 147 -13.06 12.79 9.62
N GLU A 148 -13.06 13.37 8.42
CA GLU A 148 -12.30 12.89 7.27
C GLU A 148 -10.78 12.90 7.46
N HIS A 149 -10.26 13.55 8.50
CA HIS A 149 -8.81 13.62 8.79
C HIS A 149 -8.42 12.65 9.91
N HIS A 150 -9.34 12.37 10.83
CA HIS A 150 -9.11 11.49 11.98
C HIS A 150 -9.51 10.03 11.75
N CYS A 151 -10.10 9.67 10.61
CA CYS A 151 -10.27 8.26 10.24
C CYS A 151 -8.93 7.63 9.77
N LEU A 152 -8.86 6.29 9.67
CA LEU A 152 -7.61 5.61 9.25
C LEU A 152 -7.15 6.06 7.85
N LEU A 153 -8.10 6.25 6.92
CA LEU A 153 -7.80 6.73 5.57
C LEU A 153 -7.33 8.18 5.60
N GLY A 154 -7.99 9.05 6.35
CA GLY A 154 -7.63 10.46 6.53
C GLY A 154 -6.20 10.64 7.05
N ARG A 155 -5.87 9.98 8.15
CA ARG A 155 -4.50 10.01 8.71
C ARG A 155 -3.43 9.54 7.73
N TRP A 156 -3.75 8.51 6.95
CA TRP A 156 -2.82 8.04 5.91
C TRP A 156 -2.74 9.04 4.74
N TYR A 157 -3.88 9.59 4.32
CA TYR A 157 -3.98 10.55 3.23
C TYR A 157 -3.18 11.82 3.51
N ASP A 158 -3.24 12.34 4.74
CA ASP A 158 -2.51 13.55 5.11
C ASP A 158 -1.03 13.33 5.44
N GLY A 159 -0.65 12.09 5.76
CA GLY A 159 0.73 11.69 6.03
C GLY A 159 1.40 10.97 4.85
N GLU A 160 1.81 9.72 5.09
CA GLU A 160 2.60 8.90 4.16
C GLU A 160 1.97 8.80 2.75
N GLY A 161 0.63 8.75 2.66
CA GLY A 161 -0.07 8.70 1.39
C GLY A 161 0.25 9.90 0.50
N ARG A 162 0.26 11.11 1.08
CA ARG A 162 0.59 12.35 0.35
C ARG A 162 2.04 12.38 -0.09
N GLU A 163 2.96 11.96 0.78
CA GLU A 163 4.40 11.93 0.48
C GLU A 163 4.70 11.00 -0.70
N LYS A 164 4.05 9.83 -0.76
CA LYS A 164 4.33 8.82 -1.78
C LYS A 164 3.50 8.96 -3.05
N PHE A 165 2.24 9.37 -2.92
CA PHE A 165 1.24 9.27 -3.99
C PHE A 165 0.56 10.61 -4.31
N GLY A 166 0.97 11.71 -3.67
CA GLY A 166 0.33 13.02 -3.79
C GLY A 166 0.21 13.57 -5.22
N LEU A 167 1.07 13.11 -6.13
CA LEU A 167 1.07 13.51 -7.54
C LEU A 167 0.19 12.63 -8.43
N LEU A 168 -0.32 11.51 -7.93
CA LEU A 168 -1.17 10.61 -8.71
C LEU A 168 -2.60 11.19 -8.80
N PRO A 169 -3.19 11.29 -10.01
CA PRO A 169 -4.55 11.80 -10.18
C PRO A 169 -5.59 11.05 -9.34
N ALA A 170 -5.43 9.73 -9.22
CA ALA A 170 -6.30 8.90 -8.41
C ALA A 170 -6.24 9.25 -6.91
N PHE A 171 -5.06 9.62 -6.41
CA PHE A 171 -4.88 10.07 -5.03
C PHE A 171 -5.55 11.43 -4.79
N ILE A 172 -5.41 12.38 -5.72
CA ILE A 172 -6.05 13.70 -5.61
C ILE A 172 -7.58 13.52 -5.55
N ARG A 173 -8.14 12.72 -6.47
CA ARG A 173 -9.57 12.41 -6.50
C ARG A 173 -10.03 11.71 -5.22
N LEU A 174 -9.24 10.79 -4.68
CA LEU A 174 -9.55 10.09 -3.43
C LEU A 174 -9.85 11.07 -2.29
N GLY A 175 -9.04 12.13 -2.13
CA GLY A 175 -9.30 13.15 -1.11
C GLY A 175 -10.64 13.86 -1.29
N GLU A 176 -11.01 14.19 -2.53
CA GLU A 176 -12.29 14.82 -2.83
C GLU A 176 -13.48 13.92 -2.50
N VAL A 177 -13.46 12.66 -2.96
CA VAL A 177 -14.58 11.72 -2.75
C VAL A 177 -14.66 11.26 -1.30
N HIS A 178 -13.53 11.17 -0.60
CA HIS A 178 -13.49 10.87 0.83
C HIS A 178 -14.14 11.96 1.67
N ARG A 179 -13.85 13.23 1.38
CA ARG A 179 -14.53 14.36 2.04
C ARG A 179 -16.04 14.33 1.78
N LYS A 180 -16.47 14.08 0.54
CA LYS A 180 -17.91 13.97 0.18
C LYS A 180 -18.61 12.83 0.92
N LEU A 181 -17.94 11.70 1.12
CA LEU A 181 -18.45 10.57 1.88
C LEU A 181 -18.72 10.94 3.35
N HIS A 182 -17.74 11.55 4.03
CA HIS A 182 -17.91 11.99 5.42
C HIS A 182 -19.02 13.03 5.55
N GLN A 183 -19.15 13.94 4.59
CA GLN A 183 -20.27 14.88 4.52
C GLN A 183 -21.62 14.17 4.37
N ALA A 184 -21.72 13.16 3.48
CA ALA A 184 -22.95 12.39 3.31
C ALA A 184 -23.32 11.60 4.59
N ALA A 185 -22.34 11.02 5.28
CA ALA A 185 -22.55 10.34 6.55
C ALA A 185 -22.99 11.30 7.67
N ALA A 186 -22.41 12.50 7.73
CA ALA A 186 -22.83 13.54 8.66
C ALA A 186 -24.27 14.02 8.39
N GLU A 187 -24.69 14.10 7.12
CA GLU A 187 -26.07 14.41 6.76
C GLU A 187 -27.04 13.28 7.15
N LEU A 188 -26.64 12.02 7.00
CA LEU A 188 -27.41 10.87 7.50
C LEU A 188 -27.56 10.92 9.03
N ALA A 189 -26.49 11.29 9.75
CA ALA A 189 -26.50 11.39 11.20
C ALA A 189 -27.41 12.51 11.75
N LYS A 190 -27.92 13.41 10.90
CA LYS A 190 -28.91 14.42 11.30
C LYS A 190 -30.35 13.92 11.22
N GLU A 191 -30.60 12.76 10.63
CA GLU A 191 -31.95 12.20 10.53
C GLU A 191 -32.46 11.71 11.89
N ASP A 192 -33.76 11.91 12.13
CA ASP A 192 -34.45 11.27 13.26
C ASP A 192 -34.65 9.78 12.93
N MET A 193 -33.81 8.95 13.53
CA MET A 193 -33.84 7.50 13.32
C MET A 193 -35.10 6.84 13.93
N THR A 194 -35.83 7.54 14.81
CA THR A 194 -37.04 7.02 15.46
C THR A 194 -38.29 7.20 14.59
N SER A 195 -38.34 8.25 13.77
CA SER A 195 -39.41 8.49 12.79
C SER A 195 -38.88 9.14 11.50
N PRO A 196 -38.05 8.42 10.72
CA PRO A 196 -37.43 8.99 9.54
C PRO A 196 -38.45 9.16 8.42
N GLY A 197 -38.42 10.33 7.76
CA GLY A 197 -39.11 10.50 6.49
C GLY A 197 -38.51 9.56 5.45
N GLN A 198 -39.22 8.48 5.09
CA GLN A 198 -38.67 7.38 4.28
C GLN A 198 -38.01 7.85 2.98
N GLU A 199 -38.67 8.73 2.22
CA GLU A 199 -38.13 9.27 0.96
C GLU A 199 -36.82 10.05 1.18
N ARG A 200 -36.76 10.85 2.24
CA ARG A 200 -35.57 11.65 2.59
C ARG A 200 -34.41 10.75 3.00
N LEU A 201 -34.68 9.73 3.83
CA LEU A 201 -33.70 8.76 4.26
C LEU A 201 -33.15 7.96 3.07
N LEU A 202 -34.02 7.48 2.17
CA LEU A 202 -33.61 6.77 0.95
C LEU A 202 -32.69 7.63 0.09
N LYS A 203 -33.04 8.90 -0.15
CA LYS A 203 -32.21 9.83 -0.93
C LYS A 203 -30.83 10.05 -0.30
N LYS A 204 -30.76 10.19 1.03
CA LYS A 204 -29.49 10.35 1.73
C LYS A 204 -28.63 9.08 1.68
N LEU A 205 -29.26 7.89 1.78
CA LEU A 205 -28.58 6.61 1.63
C LEU A 205 -28.03 6.40 0.23
N GLU A 206 -28.75 6.83 -0.81
CA GLU A 206 -28.28 6.79 -2.20
C GLU A 206 -27.04 7.66 -2.42
N VAL A 207 -27.05 8.89 -1.88
CA VAL A 207 -25.87 9.79 -1.92
C VAL A 207 -24.69 9.18 -1.16
N PHE A 208 -24.93 8.62 0.03
CA PHE A 208 -23.90 7.94 0.81
C PHE A 208 -23.30 6.74 0.05
N GLU A 209 -24.14 5.89 -0.55
CA GLU A 209 -23.64 4.73 -1.29
C GLU A 209 -22.87 5.14 -2.54
N THR A 210 -23.37 6.12 -3.29
CA THR A 210 -22.70 6.64 -4.49
C THR A 210 -21.31 7.20 -4.16
N THR A 211 -21.20 7.97 -3.08
CA THR A 211 -19.91 8.52 -2.63
C THR A 211 -18.98 7.44 -2.07
N SER A 212 -19.53 6.43 -1.40
CA SER A 212 -18.77 5.29 -0.90
C SER A 212 -18.17 4.44 -2.02
N LEU A 213 -18.93 4.19 -3.09
CA LEU A 213 -18.43 3.51 -4.29
C LEU A 213 -17.36 4.32 -5.00
N ALA A 214 -17.49 5.66 -5.03
CA ALA A 214 -16.48 6.54 -5.60
C ALA A 214 -15.14 6.49 -4.84
N VAL A 215 -15.17 6.33 -3.50
CA VAL A 215 -13.96 6.11 -2.69
C VAL A 215 -13.29 4.79 -3.07
N ILE A 216 -14.06 3.70 -3.19
CA ILE A 216 -13.53 2.40 -3.62
C ILE A 216 -12.90 2.49 -5.02
N ALA A 217 -13.60 3.07 -5.99
CA ALA A 217 -13.08 3.24 -7.34
C ALA A 217 -11.78 4.07 -7.36
N ALA A 218 -11.70 5.13 -6.54
CA ALA A 218 -10.49 5.92 -6.42
C ALA A 218 -9.32 5.14 -5.81
N LEU A 219 -9.59 4.28 -4.82
CA LEU A 219 -8.59 3.38 -4.24
C LEU A 219 -8.14 2.32 -5.24
N ASP A 220 -9.06 1.75 -6.04
CA ASP A 220 -8.73 0.77 -7.09
C ASP A 220 -7.82 1.37 -8.15
N GLU A 221 -8.19 2.53 -8.70
CA GLU A 221 -7.36 3.23 -9.68
C GLU A 221 -5.99 3.64 -9.11
N LEU A 222 -5.93 3.94 -7.81
CA LEU A 222 -4.67 4.24 -7.14
C LEU A 222 -3.79 2.98 -7.05
N ASP A 223 -4.35 1.84 -6.65
CA ASP A 223 -3.64 0.56 -6.58
C ASP A 223 -3.07 0.16 -7.94
N ASP A 224 -3.88 0.24 -8.99
CA ASP A 224 -3.47 -0.01 -10.37
C ASP A 224 -2.34 0.93 -10.81
N SER A 225 -2.35 2.17 -10.35
CA SER A 225 -1.30 3.15 -10.66
C SER A 225 0.01 2.84 -9.91
N ILE A 226 -0.09 2.36 -8.66
CA ILE A 226 1.07 1.91 -7.87
C ILE A 226 1.73 0.71 -8.55
N ILE A 227 0.94 -0.28 -8.95
CA ILE A 227 1.42 -1.49 -9.62
C ILE A 227 2.05 -1.15 -10.98
N ARG A 228 1.37 -0.36 -11.84
CA ARG A 228 1.90 0.01 -13.17
C ARG A 228 3.16 0.87 -13.12
N THR A 229 3.22 1.83 -12.20
CA THR A 229 4.46 2.61 -11.97
C THR A 229 5.59 1.68 -11.51
N GLY A 230 5.23 0.63 -10.78
CA GLY A 230 6.07 -0.49 -10.41
C GLY A 230 6.56 -1.33 -11.59
N GLU A 231 5.80 -1.52 -12.64
CA GLU A 231 6.26 -2.31 -13.81
C GLU A 231 7.09 -1.47 -14.80
N ASN A 232 6.71 -0.19 -15.00
CA ASN A 232 7.36 0.66 -16.01
C ASN A 232 8.83 0.99 -15.71
N LYS A 233 9.26 1.13 -14.46
CA LYS A 233 10.71 1.29 -14.20
C LYS A 233 11.49 -0.04 -14.26
N ASP A 234 10.83 -1.20 -14.27
CA ASP A 234 11.52 -2.48 -14.45
C ASP A 234 11.96 -2.64 -15.90
N LEU A 235 11.13 -2.23 -16.87
CA LEU A 235 11.47 -2.18 -18.29
C LEU A 235 12.61 -1.20 -18.62
N LEU A 236 12.70 -0.08 -17.89
CA LEU A 236 13.77 0.91 -18.05
C LEU A 236 15.08 0.56 -17.32
N SER A 237 15.07 -0.45 -16.43
CA SER A 237 16.26 -0.91 -15.69
C SER A 237 16.99 -2.09 -16.37
N VAL A 238 16.42 -2.61 -17.46
CA VAL A 238 16.91 -3.79 -18.22
C VAL A 238 17.50 -3.39 -19.59
N GLY A 239 17.44 -2.10 -19.96
CA GLY A 239 18.06 -1.53 -21.17
C GLY A 239 19.29 -0.73 -20.84
#